data_AF-A0A078HUT8-F1
#
_entry.id   AF-A0A078HUT8-F1
#
_cell.length_a   1.000
_cell.length_b   1.000
_cell.length_c   1.000
_cell.angle_alpha   90.00
_cell.angle_beta   90.00
_cell.angle_gamma   90.00
#
_symmetry.space_group_name_H-M   'P 1'
#
loop_
_entity.id
_entity.type
_entity.pdbx_description
1 polymer ?
#
loop_
_entity_poly.entity_id
_entity_poly.type
_entity_poly.pdbx_seq_one_letter_code
_entity_poly.pdbx_strand_id
1 'polypeptide(L)' 'MPGGVPKLPKIQPADIQAAVGWGVAAAAGAIWVVQPFDWVKKTFIDKPATEKN' A
#
# COMPACT_ATOMS: atom_id res chain seq x y z
N MET A 1 23.73 24.62 33.12
CA MET A 1 23.20 23.29 32.73
C MET A 1 23.29 23.23 31.21
N PRO A 2 24.02 22.29 30.59
CA PRO A 2 24.17 22.28 29.14
C PRO A 2 22.81 21.93 28.51
N GLY A 3 22.29 22.84 27.69
CA GLY A 3 21.05 22.65 26.95
C GLY A 3 21.21 21.57 25.89
N GLY A 4 20.50 20.47 26.04
CA GLY A 4 20.44 19.40 25.04
C GLY A 4 19.52 19.81 23.89
N VAL A 5 20.07 19.97 22.70
CA VAL A 5 19.29 20.16 21.46
C VAL A 5 18.49 18.88 21.19
N PRO A 6 17.18 18.94 20.91
CA PRO A 6 16.39 17.76 20.61
C PRO A 6 16.96 17.01 19.40
N LYS A 7 17.32 15.74 19.60
CA LYS A 7 17.80 14.89 18.51
C LYS A 7 16.60 14.51 17.65
N LEU A 8 16.54 15.07 16.43
CA LEU A 8 15.51 14.73 15.45
C LEU A 8 15.47 13.20 15.23
N PRO A 9 14.27 12.59 15.15
CA PRO A 9 14.14 11.17 14.89
C PRO A 9 14.83 10.83 13.57
N LYS A 10 15.83 9.95 13.62
CA LYS A 10 16.44 9.40 12.41
C LYS A 10 15.50 8.30 11.94
N ILE A 11 14.81 8.52 10.83
CA ILE A 11 14.03 7.47 10.16
C ILE A 11 15.02 6.35 9.81
N GLN A 12 14.88 5.20 10.44
CA GLN A 12 15.73 4.06 10.16
C GLN A 12 15.18 3.30 8.96
N PRO A 13 16.04 2.68 8.12
CA PRO A 13 15.57 1.82 7.04
C PRO A 13 14.63 0.70 7.53
N ALA A 14 14.84 0.24 8.76
CA ALA A 14 13.98 -0.73 9.44
C ALA A 14 12.55 -0.19 9.64
N ASP A 15 12.39 1.09 10.00
CA ASP A 15 11.07 1.71 10.18
C ASP A 15 10.32 1.80 8.84
N ILE A 16 11.04 2.11 7.76
CA ILE A 16 10.48 2.15 6.41
C ILE A 16 10.07 0.73 5.99
N GLN A 17 10.91 -0.26 6.21
CA GLN A 17 10.61 -1.66 5.89
C GLN A 17 9.41 -2.17 6.70
N ALA A 18 9.31 -1.82 7.98
CA ALA A 18 8.17 -2.15 8.82
C ALA A 18 6.90 -1.46 8.32
N ALA A 19 6.96 -0.17 7.97
CA ALA A 19 5.82 0.57 7.44
C ALA A 19 5.33 -0.03 6.10
N VAL A 20 6.25 -0.40 5.20
CA VAL A 20 5.90 -1.10 3.97
C VAL A 20 5.30 -2.47 4.27
N GLY A 21 5.89 -3.25 5.17
CA GLY A 21 5.39 -4.58 5.54
C GLY A 21 3.98 -4.53 6.10
N TRP A 22 3.72 -3.63 7.07
CA TRP A 22 2.39 -3.42 7.64
C TRP A 22 1.41 -2.82 6.62
N GLY A 23 1.88 -1.94 5.73
CA GLY A 23 1.07 -1.40 4.64
C GLY A 23 0.60 -2.47 3.67
N VAL A 24 1.49 -3.40 3.28
CA VAL A 24 1.16 -4.54 2.42
C VAL A 24 0.18 -5.48 3.13
N ALA A 25 0.40 -5.78 4.42
CA ALA A 25 -0.50 -6.61 5.19
C ALA A 25 -1.92 -6.01 5.30
N ALA A 26 -2.01 -4.70 5.56
CA ALA A 26 -3.29 -3.99 5.62
C ALA A 26 -4.01 -3.96 4.26
N ALA A 27 -3.27 -3.70 3.18
CA ALA A 27 -3.82 -3.73 1.83
C ALA A 27 -4.32 -5.14 1.46
N ALA A 28 -3.54 -6.18 1.74
CA ALA A 28 -3.94 -7.56 1.52
C ALA A 28 -5.19 -7.93 2.34
N GLY A 29 -5.26 -7.52 3.60
CA GLY A 29 -6.44 -7.70 4.45
C GLY A 29 -7.67 -6.99 3.91
N ALA A 30 -7.53 -5.75 3.43
CA ALA A 30 -8.63 -5.01 2.82
C ALA A 30 -9.13 -5.67 1.52
N ILE A 31 -8.21 -6.14 0.66
CA ILE A 31 -8.53 -6.90 -0.55
C ILE A 31 -9.24 -8.20 -0.16
N TRP A 32 -8.82 -8.87 0.91
CA TRP A 32 -9.47 -10.08 1.41
C TRP A 32 -10.89 -9.84 1.94
N VAL A 33 -11.13 -8.74 2.65
CA VAL A 33 -12.45 -8.42 3.21
C VAL A 33 -13.43 -7.96 2.13
N VAL A 34 -12.99 -7.06 1.25
CA VAL A 34 -13.86 -6.48 0.21
C VAL A 34 -14.00 -7.42 -0.98
N GLN A 35 -13.11 -8.42 -1.11
CA GLN A 35 -13.00 -9.33 -2.25
C GLN A 35 -13.33 -8.66 -3.58
N PRO A 36 -12.65 -7.55 -3.96
CA PRO A 36 -13.01 -6.75 -5.13
C PRO A 36 -12.70 -7.46 -6.46
N PHE A 37 -12.41 -8.76 -6.45
CA PHE A 37 -11.94 -9.53 -7.59
C PHE A 37 -12.92 -9.52 -8.77
N ASP A 38 -14.23 -9.50 -8.52
CA ASP A 38 -15.23 -9.44 -9.59
C ASP A 38 -15.24 -8.06 -10.27
N TRP A 39 -15.03 -6.98 -9.52
CA TRP A 39 -14.82 -5.66 -10.09
C TRP A 39 -13.47 -5.58 -10.83
N VAL A 40 -12.39 -6.10 -10.24
CA VAL A 40 -11.06 -6.12 -10.87
C VAL A 40 -11.09 -6.89 -12.20
N LYS A 41 -11.75 -8.05 -12.26
CA LYS A 41 -11.93 -8.81 -13.50
C LYS A 41 -12.66 -7.99 -14.55
N LYS A 42 -13.78 -7.37 -14.19
CA LYS A 42 -14.54 -6.50 -15.11
C LYS A 42 -13.74 -5.29 -15.60
N THR A 43 -12.85 -4.77 -14.78
CA THR A 43 -12.09 -3.54 -15.07
C THR A 43 -10.80 -3.80 -15.83
N PHE A 44 -10.13 -4.93 -15.58
CA PHE A 44 -8.78 -5.20 -16.07
C PHE A 44 -8.67 -6.47 -16.93
N ILE A 45 -9.57 -7.46 -16.77
CA ILE A 45 -9.57 -8.71 -17.54
C ILE A 45 -10.59 -8.67 -18.69
N ASP A 46 -11.83 -8.25 -18.41
CA ASP A 46 -12.90 -8.06 -19.40
C ASP A 46 -12.84 -6.69 -20.08
N LYS A 47 -11.68 -6.00 -20.05
CA LYS A 47 -11.53 -4.75 -20.84
C LYS A 47 -12.04 -5.06 -22.24
N PRO A 48 -13.11 -4.38 -22.71
CA PRO A 48 -13.75 -4.75 -23.96
C PRO A 48 -12.65 -4.72 -25.01
N ALA A 49 -12.49 -5.84 -25.72
CA ALA A 49 -11.70 -5.89 -26.94
C ALA A 49 -12.04 -4.62 -27.70
N THR A 50 -11.03 -3.78 -27.95
CA THR A 50 -11.12 -2.54 -28.71
C THR A 50 -12.15 -2.74 -29.82
N GLU A 51 -13.36 -2.21 -29.63
CA GLU A 51 -14.36 -2.22 -30.68
C GLU A 51 -13.81 -1.24 -31.71
N LYS A 52 -13.20 -1.82 -32.72
CA LYS A 52 -12.63 -1.12 -33.86
C LYS A 52 -13.81 -0.60 -34.68
N ASN A 53 -14.14 0.67 -34.48
CA ASN A 53 -14.90 1.48 -35.44
C ASN A 53 -14.08 2.72 -35.77
#